data_AF-A0A225DVV8-F1
#
_entry.id   AF-A0A225DVV8-F1
#
_cell.length_a   1.000
_cell.length_b   1.000
_cell.length_c   1.000
_cell.angle_alpha   90.00
_cell.angle_beta   90.00
_cell.angle_gamma   90.00
#
_symmetry.space_group_name_H-M   'P 1'
#
loop_
_entity.id
_entity.type
_entity.pdbx_description
1 polymer ?
#
loop_
_entity_poly.entity_id
_entity_poly.type
_entity_poly.pdbx_seq_one_letter_code
_entity_poly.pdbx_strand_id
1 'polypeptide(L)'
;MSQIKPPETAAPGPDRRAFVFGGMAAAAVVAGTGLVGEEAAAQGPSNAVPNLYPGANAKLFKAIQTHENAHVQFLVTALGAAARPKPNFKGLTMPNVRMFATVSNALENTGVGAYLGAVPVIFNKAYLAAAGTIAQIEARHAGWINTLLNNTMTTNVFGQQESFEQPLTIAQVTSLAGPFIQDLNGGPPLTFSPTPSRTNDVAILNFALALEYLEASFYNINVPLFYS
;
A
#
# COMPACT_ATOMS: atom_id res chain seq x y z
N MET A 1 -5.33 -6.78 -78.16
CA MET A 1 -4.80 -5.65 -77.37
C MET A 1 -5.28 -5.82 -75.93
N SER A 2 -4.48 -6.47 -75.10
CA SER A 2 -4.80 -6.79 -73.71
C SER A 2 -3.99 -5.86 -72.80
N GLN A 3 -4.68 -5.11 -71.95
CA GLN A 3 -4.10 -4.08 -71.07
C GLN A 3 -3.33 -4.74 -69.91
N ILE A 4 -2.07 -4.34 -69.72
CA ILE A 4 -1.19 -4.79 -68.63
C ILE A 4 -1.40 -3.87 -67.43
N LYS A 5 -1.85 -4.42 -66.30
CA LYS A 5 -1.96 -3.73 -65.00
C LYS A 5 -0.58 -3.73 -64.30
N PRO A 6 -0.09 -2.59 -63.76
CA PRO A 6 1.17 -2.55 -63.00
C PRO A 6 1.03 -3.14 -61.58
N PRO A 7 2.15 -3.54 -60.94
CA PRO A 7 2.14 -4.29 -59.68
C PRO A 7 1.75 -3.43 -58.47
N GLU A 8 1.06 -4.08 -57.53
CA GLU A 8 0.50 -3.54 -56.30
C GLU A 8 1.62 -3.31 -55.26
N THR A 9 1.72 -2.08 -54.74
CA THR A 9 2.65 -1.71 -53.67
C THR A 9 2.21 -2.35 -52.35
N ALA A 10 3.09 -3.13 -51.72
CA ALA A 10 2.86 -3.73 -50.42
C ALA A 10 2.53 -2.68 -49.35
N ALA A 11 1.46 -2.90 -48.60
CA ALA A 11 1.07 -2.08 -47.46
C ALA A 11 2.09 -2.22 -46.31
N PRO A 12 2.42 -1.14 -45.59
CA PRO A 12 3.26 -1.23 -44.40
C PRO A 12 2.53 -2.01 -43.30
N GLY A 13 3.23 -2.99 -42.70
CA GLY A 13 2.73 -3.74 -41.55
C GLY A 13 2.53 -2.84 -40.32
N PRO A 14 1.70 -3.25 -39.34
CA PRO A 14 1.33 -2.38 -38.23
C PRO A 14 2.52 -2.06 -37.31
N ASP A 15 2.76 -0.76 -37.13
CA ASP A 15 3.73 -0.19 -36.20
C ASP A 15 3.42 -0.59 -34.75
N ARG A 16 4.39 -1.25 -34.09
CA ARG A 16 4.31 -1.69 -32.67
C ARG A 16 4.60 -0.57 -31.66
N ARG A 17 4.20 0.67 -31.95
CA ARG A 17 4.44 1.82 -31.06
C ARG A 17 3.26 2.80 -31.06
N ALA A 18 2.16 2.38 -30.44
CA ALA A 18 1.12 3.28 -29.97
C ALA A 18 0.83 2.96 -28.49
N PHE A 19 1.62 3.56 -27.61
CA PHE A 19 1.27 3.67 -26.19
C PHE A 19 0.13 4.70 -26.09
N VAL A 20 -1.11 4.22 -25.97
CA VAL A 20 -2.27 5.06 -25.68
C VAL A 20 -2.59 4.91 -24.20
N PHE A 21 -2.26 5.92 -23.40
CA PHE A 21 -2.90 6.16 -22.11
C PHE A 21 -4.15 7.00 -22.37
N GLY A 22 -5.29 6.33 -22.51
CA GLY A 22 -6.62 6.91 -22.51
C GLY A 22 -7.33 6.46 -21.25
N GLY A 23 -7.67 7.41 -20.37
CA GLY A 23 -8.17 7.15 -19.04
C GLY A 23 -9.54 6.46 -18.99
N MET A 24 -9.80 5.79 -17.88
CA MET A 24 -11.13 5.59 -17.32
C MET A 24 -11.03 5.64 -15.80
N ALA A 25 -11.56 6.73 -15.23
CA ALA A 25 -11.98 6.75 -13.84
C ALA A 25 -13.26 5.92 -13.73
N ALA A 26 -13.24 4.86 -12.95
CA ALA A 26 -14.43 4.19 -12.46
C ALA A 26 -14.31 4.10 -10.94
N ALA A 27 -14.89 5.09 -10.25
CA ALA A 27 -15.15 5.00 -8.82
C ALA A 27 -16.27 3.98 -8.62
N ALA A 28 -15.93 2.76 -8.20
CA ALA A 28 -16.91 1.81 -7.69
C ALA A 28 -17.02 1.99 -6.17
N VAL A 29 -18.09 2.66 -5.73
CA VAL A 29 -18.59 2.54 -4.37
C VAL A 29 -19.21 1.14 -4.26
N VAL A 30 -18.59 0.23 -3.51
CA VAL A 30 -19.25 -1.02 -3.12
C VAL A 30 -19.64 -0.90 -1.65
N ALA A 31 -20.88 -0.47 -1.46
CA ALA A 31 -21.62 -0.74 -0.25
C ALA A 31 -22.16 -2.17 -0.33
N GLY A 32 -21.82 -3.00 0.65
CA GLY A 32 -22.69 -4.04 1.23
C GLY A 32 -23.26 -5.15 0.35
N THR A 33 -22.93 -6.38 0.77
CA THR A 33 -23.70 -7.64 0.62
C THR A 33 -23.73 -8.31 -0.75
N GLY A 34 -23.02 -9.46 -0.84
CA GLY A 34 -23.16 -10.40 -1.94
C GLY A 34 -21.98 -11.37 -2.11
N LEU A 35 -21.57 -12.09 -1.07
CA LEU A 35 -20.66 -13.23 -1.20
C LEU A 35 -21.46 -14.53 -1.08
N VAL A 36 -21.74 -15.18 -2.21
CA VAL A 36 -21.99 -16.62 -2.27
C VAL A 36 -21.44 -17.16 -3.58
N GLY A 37 -20.45 -18.05 -3.45
CA GLY A 37 -19.72 -18.71 -4.53
C GLY A 37 -18.75 -19.74 -3.94
N GLU A 38 -19.33 -20.86 -3.51
CA GLU A 38 -18.81 -22.19 -3.18
C GLU A 38 -17.67 -22.45 -2.16
N GLU A 39 -18.09 -23.15 -1.09
CA GLU A 39 -17.41 -24.09 -0.18
C GLU A 39 -16.02 -23.76 0.40
N ALA A 40 -16.03 -23.11 1.57
CA ALA A 40 -15.11 -23.43 2.65
C ALA A 40 -15.93 -23.78 3.90
N ALA A 41 -15.63 -24.94 4.49
CA ALA A 41 -16.35 -25.53 5.61
C ALA A 41 -16.64 -24.55 6.75
N ALA A 42 -17.84 -24.69 7.31
CA ALA A 42 -18.33 -23.94 8.46
C ALA A 42 -17.41 -24.09 9.68
N GLN A 43 -16.62 -23.06 9.94
CA GLN A 43 -16.14 -22.68 11.26
C GLN A 43 -16.29 -21.16 11.34
N GLY A 44 -16.98 -20.64 12.36
CA GLY A 44 -16.92 -19.20 12.64
C GLY A 44 -15.46 -18.74 12.69
N PRO A 45 -15.14 -17.49 12.31
CA PRO A 45 -13.75 -17.11 12.03
C PRO A 45 -12.88 -17.43 13.24
N SER A 46 -11.96 -18.37 13.06
CA SER A 46 -11.02 -18.73 14.13
C SER A 46 -10.22 -17.50 14.53
N ASN A 47 -10.08 -17.26 15.83
CA ASN A 47 -9.23 -16.18 16.34
C ASN A 47 -7.73 -16.43 16.09
N ALA A 48 -7.37 -17.62 15.63
CA ALA A 48 -6.03 -18.03 15.27
C ALA A 48 -5.68 -17.63 13.84
N VAL A 49 -4.40 -17.62 13.52
CA VAL A 49 -3.87 -17.56 12.15
C VAL A 49 -3.05 -18.83 11.88
N PRO A 50 -2.96 -19.29 10.62
CA PRO A 50 -2.07 -20.39 10.27
C PRO A 50 -0.63 -20.13 10.72
N ASN A 51 0.12 -21.20 10.98
CA ASN A 51 1.54 -21.10 11.29
C ASN A 51 2.30 -22.14 10.48
N LEU A 52 3.16 -21.69 9.55
CA LEU A 52 3.85 -22.58 8.61
C LEU A 52 4.88 -23.47 9.32
N TYR A 53 5.60 -22.92 10.30
CA TYR A 53 6.54 -23.64 11.16
C TYR A 53 6.54 -23.00 12.55
N PRO A 54 6.93 -23.73 13.61
CA PRO A 54 6.99 -23.19 14.97
C PRO A 54 7.77 -21.87 15.02
N GLY A 55 7.14 -20.81 15.57
CA GLY A 55 7.75 -19.49 15.69
C GLY A 55 7.79 -18.62 14.42
N ALA A 56 7.28 -19.08 13.27
CA ALA A 56 7.31 -18.31 12.01
C ALA A 56 6.62 -16.95 12.15
N ASN A 57 5.40 -16.94 12.67
CA ASN A 57 4.60 -15.71 12.79
C ASN A 57 5.28 -14.70 13.74
N ALA A 58 5.77 -15.15 14.89
CA ALA A 58 6.49 -14.30 15.84
C ALA A 58 7.73 -13.65 15.19
N LYS A 59 8.53 -14.45 14.45
CA LYS A 59 9.70 -13.95 13.73
C LYS A 59 9.33 -12.89 12.69
N LEU A 60 8.31 -13.17 11.87
CA LEU A 60 7.94 -12.30 10.75
C LEU A 60 7.26 -11.02 11.22
N PHE A 61 6.34 -11.08 12.19
CA PHE A 61 5.76 -9.87 12.78
C PHE A 61 6.79 -9.01 13.54
N LYS A 62 7.76 -9.62 14.25
CA LYS A 62 8.89 -8.87 14.86
C LYS A 62 9.79 -8.22 13.79
N ALA A 63 9.97 -8.86 12.64
CA ALA A 63 10.70 -8.27 11.52
C ALA A 63 9.96 -7.04 10.96
N ILE A 64 8.65 -7.15 10.70
CA ILE A 64 7.82 -6.01 10.25
C ILE A 64 7.90 -4.87 11.26
N GLN A 65 7.66 -5.14 12.55
CA GLN A 65 7.83 -4.14 13.61
C GLN A 65 9.19 -3.42 13.55
N THR A 66 10.26 -4.16 13.29
CA THR A 66 11.61 -3.58 13.19
C THR A 66 11.74 -2.68 11.95
N HIS A 67 11.17 -3.09 10.82
CA HIS A 67 11.18 -2.32 9.58
C HIS A 67 10.36 -1.03 9.72
N GLU A 68 9.16 -1.08 10.29
CA GLU A 68 8.32 0.13 10.47
C GLU A 68 9.01 1.18 11.34
N ASN A 69 9.66 0.73 12.42
CA ASN A 69 10.48 1.61 13.23
C ASN A 69 11.66 2.20 12.43
N ALA A 70 12.28 1.43 11.54
CA ALA A 70 13.37 1.90 10.70
C ALA A 70 12.89 2.86 9.60
N HIS A 71 11.72 2.64 9.00
CA HIS A 71 11.11 3.54 8.03
C HIS A 71 10.83 4.91 8.64
N VAL A 72 10.24 4.94 9.85
CA VAL A 72 10.06 6.18 10.63
C VAL A 72 11.39 6.90 10.82
N GLN A 73 12.43 6.22 11.30
CA GLN A 73 13.74 6.85 11.54
C GLN A 73 14.37 7.38 10.26
N PHE A 74 14.24 6.63 9.17
CA PHE A 74 14.72 7.02 7.86
C PHE A 74 14.04 8.32 7.39
N LEU A 75 12.72 8.40 7.45
CA LEU A 75 11.96 9.57 7.02
C LEU A 75 12.19 10.78 7.94
N VAL A 76 12.23 10.60 9.26
CA VAL A 76 12.58 11.66 10.22
C VAL A 76 13.96 12.22 9.91
N THR A 77 14.94 11.36 9.63
CA THR A 77 16.30 11.78 9.25
C THR A 77 16.30 12.55 7.93
N ALA A 78 15.58 12.06 6.92
CA ALA A 78 15.50 12.71 5.60
C ALA A 78 14.81 14.08 5.67
N LEU A 79 13.79 14.24 6.52
CA LEU A 79 13.03 15.47 6.70
C LEU A 79 13.72 16.48 7.62
N GLY A 80 14.52 16.03 8.58
CA GLY A 80 15.17 16.88 9.57
C GLY A 80 14.17 17.78 10.30
N ALA A 81 14.43 19.09 10.34
CA ALA A 81 13.54 20.05 10.99
C ALA A 81 12.15 20.18 10.33
N ALA A 82 11.98 19.69 9.09
CA ALA A 82 10.68 19.68 8.41
C ALA A 82 9.84 18.44 8.75
N ALA A 83 10.33 17.54 9.61
CA ALA A 83 9.58 16.35 10.00
C ALA A 83 8.35 16.74 10.81
N ARG A 84 7.19 16.20 10.42
CA ARG A 84 5.94 16.38 11.14
C ARG A 84 6.03 15.77 12.54
N PRO A 85 5.30 16.31 13.53
CA PRO A 85 5.07 15.60 14.78
C PRO A 85 4.29 14.30 14.53
N LYS A 86 4.56 13.30 15.37
CA LYS A 86 3.80 12.04 15.39
C LYS A 86 2.31 12.33 15.65
N PRO A 87 1.38 11.86 14.80
CA PRO A 87 -0.06 11.96 15.07
C PRO A 87 -0.46 11.25 16.38
N ASN A 88 -1.60 11.64 16.93
CA ASN A 88 -2.25 10.88 17.98
C ASN A 88 -3.13 9.81 17.35
N PHE A 89 -2.96 8.56 17.76
CA PHE A 89 -3.67 7.41 17.21
C PHE A 89 -4.65 6.80 18.21
N LYS A 90 -5.70 6.15 17.69
CA LYS A 90 -6.75 5.46 18.45
C LYS A 90 -7.04 4.10 17.85
N GLY A 91 -7.61 3.20 18.65
CA GLY A 91 -8.11 1.91 18.17
C GLY A 91 -7.02 0.95 17.67
N LEU A 92 -5.77 1.10 18.12
CA LEU A 92 -4.66 0.29 17.63
C LEU A 92 -4.55 -1.09 18.31
N THR A 93 -5.06 -1.27 19.53
CA THR A 93 -4.97 -2.54 20.25
C THR A 93 -5.98 -3.55 19.70
N MET A 94 -5.49 -4.68 19.18
CA MET A 94 -6.33 -5.71 18.58
C MET A 94 -6.75 -6.76 19.61
N PRO A 95 -7.98 -7.30 19.52
CA PRO A 95 -8.50 -8.24 20.51
C PRO A 95 -7.95 -9.66 20.37
N ASN A 96 -7.40 -10.00 19.20
CA ASN A 96 -6.83 -11.31 18.92
C ASN A 96 -5.88 -11.24 17.71
N VAL A 97 -5.10 -12.31 17.51
CA VAL A 97 -4.09 -12.39 16.46
C VAL A 97 -4.70 -12.36 15.05
N ARG A 98 -5.92 -12.87 14.86
CA ARG A 98 -6.63 -12.77 13.58
C ARG A 98 -6.94 -11.32 13.22
N MET A 99 -7.48 -10.54 14.17
CA MET A 99 -7.73 -9.11 13.96
C MET A 99 -6.43 -8.31 13.81
N PHE A 100 -5.37 -8.69 14.51
CA PHE A 100 -4.04 -8.13 14.30
C PHE A 100 -3.56 -8.34 12.86
N ALA A 101 -3.58 -9.58 12.36
CA ALA A 101 -3.20 -9.89 10.99
C ALA A 101 -4.11 -9.20 9.96
N THR A 102 -5.43 -9.13 10.19
CA THR A 102 -6.37 -8.44 9.29
C THR A 102 -6.09 -6.94 9.19
N VAL A 103 -5.84 -6.26 10.31
CA VAL A 103 -5.54 -4.83 10.28
C VAL A 103 -4.13 -4.57 9.74
N SER A 104 -3.14 -5.42 10.08
CA SER A 104 -1.84 -5.44 9.39
C SER A 104 -2.02 -5.50 7.88
N ASN A 105 -2.81 -6.44 7.38
CA ASN A 105 -3.04 -6.59 5.94
C ASN A 105 -3.57 -5.31 5.28
N ALA A 106 -4.50 -4.62 5.93
CA ALA A 106 -5.08 -3.40 5.41
C ALA A 106 -4.07 -2.24 5.40
N LEU A 107 -3.28 -2.10 6.48
CA LEU A 107 -2.27 -1.04 6.60
C LEU A 107 -1.17 -1.22 5.53
N GLU A 108 -0.58 -2.40 5.45
CA GLU A 108 0.54 -2.71 4.55
C GLU A 108 0.16 -2.53 3.07
N ASN A 109 -1.02 -3.03 2.69
CA ASN A 109 -1.53 -2.79 1.33
C ASN A 109 -1.88 -1.31 1.07
N THR A 110 -2.28 -0.57 2.11
CA THR A 110 -2.44 0.89 2.01
C THR A 110 -1.09 1.57 1.79
N GLY A 111 -0.04 1.15 2.51
CA GLY A 111 1.33 1.62 2.35
C GLY A 111 1.85 1.44 0.93
N VAL A 112 1.73 0.22 0.39
CA VAL A 112 2.09 -0.10 -1.01
C VAL A 112 1.43 0.87 -2.01
N GLY A 113 0.11 1.00 -1.93
CA GLY A 113 -0.65 1.84 -2.83
C GLY A 113 -0.37 3.34 -2.65
N ALA A 114 -0.12 3.80 -1.42
CA ALA A 114 0.23 5.18 -1.10
C ALA A 114 1.58 5.58 -1.71
N TYR A 115 2.61 4.74 -1.53
CA TYR A 115 3.91 4.98 -2.14
C TYR A 115 3.82 5.00 -3.66
N LEU A 116 3.12 4.03 -4.26
CA LEU A 116 2.93 3.98 -5.71
C LEU A 116 2.18 5.21 -6.24
N GLY A 117 1.17 5.69 -5.52
CA GLY A 117 0.42 6.91 -5.86
C GLY A 117 1.25 8.19 -5.79
N ALA A 118 2.28 8.23 -4.93
CA ALA A 118 3.18 9.37 -4.82
C ALA A 118 4.27 9.40 -5.91
N VAL A 119 4.68 8.24 -6.44
CA VAL A 119 5.79 8.11 -7.41
C VAL A 119 5.76 9.15 -8.55
N PRO A 120 4.62 9.41 -9.23
CA PRO A 120 4.60 10.32 -10.38
C PRO A 120 4.91 11.78 -10.03
N VAL A 121 4.78 12.16 -8.75
CA VAL A 121 4.84 13.55 -8.30
C VAL A 121 6.03 13.86 -7.39
N ILE A 122 6.92 12.87 -7.20
CA ILE A 122 8.23 13.08 -6.54
C ILE A 122 9.20 13.74 -7.53
N PHE A 123 9.68 14.92 -7.16
CA PHE A 123 10.62 15.71 -7.95
C PHE A 123 12.07 15.24 -7.75
N ASN A 124 12.51 15.06 -6.51
CA ASN A 124 13.88 14.68 -6.19
C ASN A 124 14.11 13.17 -6.42
N LYS A 125 15.08 12.82 -7.27
CA LYS A 125 15.41 11.43 -7.61
C LYS A 125 15.97 10.62 -6.44
N ALA A 126 16.63 11.25 -5.48
CA ALA A 126 17.07 10.58 -4.26
C ALA A 126 15.87 10.19 -3.38
N TYR A 127 14.86 11.06 -3.28
CA TYR A 127 13.63 10.74 -2.55
C TYR A 127 12.78 9.71 -3.30
N LEU A 128 12.77 9.74 -4.63
CA LEU A 128 12.12 8.70 -5.42
C LEU A 128 12.77 7.33 -5.19
N ALA A 129 14.10 7.26 -5.19
CA ALA A 129 14.83 6.02 -4.91
C ALA A 129 14.52 5.53 -3.49
N ALA A 130 14.52 6.42 -2.51
CA ALA A 130 14.19 6.10 -1.12
C ALA A 130 12.75 5.59 -0.95
N ALA A 131 11.77 6.27 -1.53
CA ALA A 131 10.38 5.82 -1.56
C ALA A 131 10.24 4.44 -2.20
N GLY A 132 10.98 4.19 -3.29
CA GLY A 132 11.05 2.89 -3.93
C GLY A 132 11.59 1.78 -3.02
N THR A 133 12.57 2.07 -2.16
CA THR A 133 13.07 1.08 -1.20
C THR A 133 12.04 0.71 -0.14
N ILE A 134 11.29 1.68 0.39
CA ILE A 134 10.25 1.42 1.39
C ILE A 134 9.09 0.65 0.74
N ALA A 135 8.57 1.14 -0.39
CA ALA A 135 7.48 0.49 -1.12
C ALA A 135 7.73 -0.99 -1.44
N GLN A 136 8.97 -1.37 -1.74
CA GLN A 136 9.32 -2.77 -1.99
C GLN A 136 9.30 -3.63 -0.72
N ILE A 137 9.59 -3.05 0.44
CA ILE A 137 9.51 -3.74 1.73
C ILE A 137 8.04 -3.87 2.15
N GLU A 138 7.24 -2.80 2.05
CA GLU A 138 5.77 -2.82 2.24
C GLU A 138 5.12 -3.94 1.41
N ALA A 139 5.49 -4.04 0.13
CA ALA A 139 4.93 -5.07 -0.77
C ALA A 139 5.26 -6.50 -0.32
N ARG A 140 6.42 -6.72 0.31
CA ARG A 140 6.81 -8.04 0.85
C ARG A 140 6.04 -8.35 2.13
N HIS A 141 5.82 -7.37 2.99
CA HIS A 141 5.01 -7.52 4.18
C HIS A 141 3.56 -7.83 3.82
N ALA A 142 2.95 -7.00 2.97
CA ALA A 142 1.60 -7.18 2.44
C ALA A 142 1.43 -8.57 1.81
N GLY A 143 2.36 -9.00 0.96
CA GLY A 143 2.30 -10.29 0.30
C GLY A 143 2.38 -11.50 1.25
N TRP A 144 3.21 -11.41 2.29
CA TRP A 144 3.25 -12.43 3.33
C TRP A 144 1.96 -12.46 4.14
N ILE A 145 1.44 -11.31 4.58
CA ILE A 145 0.21 -11.23 5.38
C ILE A 145 -1.00 -11.68 4.57
N ASN A 146 -1.05 -11.35 3.28
CA ASN A 146 -2.05 -11.89 2.34
C ASN A 146 -2.08 -13.42 2.43
N THR A 147 -0.92 -14.06 2.28
CA THR A 147 -0.80 -15.52 2.35
C THR A 147 -1.18 -16.05 3.74
N LEU A 148 -0.79 -15.36 4.81
CA LEU A 148 -1.16 -15.71 6.19
C LEU A 148 -2.68 -15.72 6.40
N LEU A 149 -3.40 -14.82 5.74
CA LEU A 149 -4.86 -14.71 5.79
C LEU A 149 -5.59 -15.54 4.72
N ASN A 150 -4.88 -16.42 4.01
CA ASN A 150 -5.42 -17.25 2.93
C ASN A 150 -5.94 -16.44 1.73
N ASN A 151 -5.37 -15.26 1.50
CA ASN A 151 -5.52 -14.50 0.26
C ASN A 151 -4.38 -14.84 -0.71
N THR A 152 -4.53 -14.52 -1.99
CA THR A 152 -3.41 -14.56 -2.92
C THR A 152 -2.38 -13.49 -2.56
N MET A 153 -1.09 -13.79 -2.79
CA MET A 153 0.01 -12.90 -2.41
C MET A 153 -0.13 -11.47 -2.96
N THR A 154 -0.79 -11.29 -4.11
CA THR A 154 -0.96 -10.00 -4.80
C THR A 154 -2.32 -9.35 -4.59
N THR A 155 -3.09 -9.78 -3.58
CA THR A 155 -4.36 -9.13 -3.25
C THR A 155 -4.10 -7.73 -2.68
N ASN A 156 -4.66 -6.70 -3.31
CA ASN A 156 -4.52 -5.31 -2.83
C ASN A 156 -5.55 -4.97 -1.72
N VAL A 157 -5.50 -3.73 -1.21
CA VAL A 157 -6.37 -3.26 -0.12
C VAL A 157 -7.88 -3.31 -0.44
N PHE A 158 -8.25 -3.35 -1.72
CA PHE A 158 -9.63 -3.47 -2.18
C PHE A 158 -10.05 -4.90 -2.52
N GLY A 159 -9.19 -5.89 -2.21
CA GLY A 159 -9.47 -7.30 -2.49
C GLY A 159 -9.25 -7.70 -3.95
N GLN A 160 -8.63 -6.85 -4.77
CA GLN A 160 -8.41 -7.10 -6.20
C GLN A 160 -7.11 -7.87 -6.42
N GLN A 161 -7.07 -8.73 -7.43
CA GLN A 161 -5.93 -9.57 -7.78
C GLN A 161 -5.38 -9.20 -9.16
N GLU A 162 -4.89 -7.97 -9.27
CA GLU A 162 -4.37 -7.43 -10.53
C GLU A 162 -2.93 -7.91 -10.78
N SER A 163 -2.55 -8.01 -12.06
CA SER A 163 -1.14 -8.26 -12.43
C SER A 163 -0.25 -7.03 -12.26
N PHE A 164 -0.86 -5.86 -12.05
CA PHE A 164 -0.20 -4.59 -11.79
C PHE A 164 -0.82 -3.94 -10.56
N GLU A 165 0.04 -3.55 -9.61
CA GLU A 165 -0.41 -2.85 -8.42
C GLU A 165 -1.08 -1.51 -8.77
N GLN A 166 -2.12 -1.16 -8.03
CA GLN A 166 -2.92 0.04 -8.26
C GLN A 166 -2.46 1.18 -7.33
N PRO A 167 -2.13 2.37 -7.87
CA PRO A 167 -1.83 3.52 -7.02
C PRO A 167 -3.08 3.96 -6.26
N LEU A 168 -2.91 4.29 -4.98
CA LEU A 168 -3.96 4.93 -4.20
C LEU A 168 -3.88 6.45 -4.32
N THR A 169 -5.04 7.07 -4.45
CA THR A 169 -5.18 8.52 -4.29
C THR A 169 -5.01 8.91 -2.82
N ILE A 170 -4.63 10.17 -2.58
CA ILE A 170 -4.58 10.75 -1.23
C ILE A 170 -5.90 10.51 -0.48
N ALA A 171 -7.03 10.71 -1.14
CA ALA A 171 -8.35 10.51 -0.56
C ALA A 171 -8.56 9.06 -0.09
N GLN A 172 -8.21 8.07 -0.92
CA GLN A 172 -8.31 6.66 -0.53
C GLN A 172 -7.43 6.33 0.66
N VAL A 173 -6.16 6.77 0.63
CA VAL A 173 -5.23 6.54 1.75
C VAL A 173 -5.75 7.17 3.04
N THR A 174 -6.19 8.42 2.99
CA THR A 174 -6.75 9.10 4.18
C THR A 174 -8.05 8.46 4.68
N SER A 175 -8.86 7.88 3.79
CA SER A 175 -10.05 7.13 4.18
C SER A 175 -9.71 5.80 4.86
N LEU A 176 -8.66 5.11 4.42
CA LEU A 176 -8.22 3.84 4.98
C LEU A 176 -7.50 4.03 6.33
N ALA A 177 -6.65 5.05 6.45
CA ALA A 177 -5.91 5.35 7.69
C ALA A 177 -6.74 6.17 8.71
N GLY A 178 -7.70 6.97 8.25
CA GLY A 178 -8.47 7.92 9.04
C GLY A 178 -9.12 7.36 10.31
N PRO A 179 -9.71 6.15 10.31
CA PRO A 179 -10.28 5.54 11.51
C PRO A 179 -9.30 5.40 12.68
N PHE A 180 -8.00 5.28 12.41
CA PHE A 180 -6.95 5.13 13.41
C PHE A 180 -6.33 6.46 13.87
N ILE A 181 -6.61 7.56 13.17
CA ILE A 181 -6.07 8.87 13.50
C ILE A 181 -7.07 9.60 14.38
N GLN A 182 -6.64 9.95 15.60
CA GLN A 182 -7.41 10.82 16.48
C GLN A 182 -7.24 12.28 16.06
N ASP A 183 -6.00 12.72 15.91
CA ASP A 183 -5.64 14.04 15.40
C ASP A 183 -4.19 14.06 14.88
N LEU A 184 -3.83 15.11 14.15
CA LEU A 184 -2.52 15.26 13.52
C LEU A 184 -1.44 15.83 14.44
N ASN A 185 -1.74 16.07 15.72
CA ASN A 185 -0.84 16.62 16.72
C ASN A 185 -0.16 17.93 16.29
N GLY A 186 -0.94 18.84 15.67
CA GLY A 186 -0.44 20.10 15.12
C GLY A 186 0.41 19.95 13.84
N GLY A 187 0.57 18.74 13.31
CA GLY A 187 1.24 18.49 12.04
C GLY A 187 0.45 18.99 10.82
N PRO A 188 1.11 19.09 9.65
CA PRO A 188 0.46 19.53 8.42
C PRO A 188 -0.66 18.56 7.99
N PRO A 189 -1.63 19.03 7.19
CA PRO A 189 -2.66 18.17 6.61
C PRO A 189 -2.05 17.00 5.82
N LEU A 190 -2.74 15.86 5.81
CA LEU A 190 -2.38 14.68 5.02
C LEU A 190 -2.72 14.89 3.54
N THR A 191 -1.94 15.71 2.86
CA THR A 191 -2.11 16.00 1.44
C THR A 191 -0.80 16.45 0.80
N PHE A 192 -0.73 16.35 -0.53
CA PHE A 192 0.33 16.88 -1.36
C PHE A 192 -0.21 17.27 -2.73
N SER A 193 0.54 18.09 -3.46
CA SER A 193 0.19 18.59 -4.80
C SER A 193 0.37 17.51 -5.87
N PRO A 194 -0.48 17.50 -6.92
CA PRO A 194 -0.24 16.68 -8.10
C PRO A 194 0.91 17.21 -8.99
N THR A 195 1.53 18.35 -8.64
CA THR A 195 2.63 18.94 -9.42
C THR A 195 3.98 18.67 -8.76
N PRO A 196 4.93 18.01 -9.46
CA PRO A 196 6.27 17.78 -8.94
C PRO A 196 6.99 19.09 -8.58
N SER A 197 7.46 19.21 -7.34
CA SER A 197 8.33 20.30 -6.89
C SER A 197 9.07 19.90 -5.62
N ARG A 198 10.14 20.63 -5.27
CA ARG A 198 10.87 20.39 -4.01
C ARG A 198 9.99 20.60 -2.76
N THR A 199 9.09 21.57 -2.80
CA THR A 199 8.11 21.78 -1.72
C THR A 199 7.14 20.61 -1.64
N ASN A 200 6.72 20.08 -2.79
CA ASN A 200 5.85 18.91 -2.85
C ASN A 200 6.53 17.66 -2.26
N ASP A 201 7.82 17.48 -2.50
CA ASP A 201 8.57 16.37 -1.92
C ASP A 201 8.51 16.36 -0.40
N VAL A 202 8.64 17.52 0.24
CA VAL A 202 8.52 17.64 1.71
C VAL A 202 7.11 17.26 2.18
N ALA A 203 6.07 17.63 1.42
CA ALA A 203 4.69 17.24 1.73
C ALA A 203 4.49 15.72 1.56
N ILE A 204 5.02 15.12 0.49
CA ILE A 204 4.97 13.67 0.24
C ILE A 204 5.68 12.90 1.37
N LEU A 205 6.89 13.30 1.75
CA LEU A 205 7.64 12.64 2.82
C LEU A 205 6.93 12.78 4.17
N ASN A 206 6.32 13.93 4.47
CA ASN A 206 5.52 14.10 5.68
C ASN A 206 4.21 13.30 5.66
N PHE A 207 3.63 13.11 4.48
CA PHE A 207 2.48 12.24 4.28
C PHE A 207 2.86 10.78 4.57
N ALA A 208 3.95 10.29 3.96
CA ALA A 208 4.50 8.97 4.20
C ALA A 208 4.84 8.77 5.69
N LEU A 209 5.54 9.71 6.31
CA LEU A 209 5.93 9.64 7.72
C LEU A 209 4.72 9.49 8.67
N ALA A 210 3.56 10.03 8.30
CA ALA A 210 2.35 9.85 9.09
C ALA A 210 1.83 8.40 9.07
N LEU A 211 1.93 7.72 7.92
CA LEU A 211 1.56 6.32 7.75
C LEU A 211 2.56 5.41 8.46
N GLU A 212 3.85 5.65 8.28
CA GLU A 212 4.90 4.89 8.99
C GLU A 212 4.76 5.02 10.52
N TYR A 213 4.39 6.21 11.01
CA TYR A 213 4.10 6.39 12.43
C TYR A 213 2.88 5.57 12.90
N LEU A 214 1.85 5.44 12.05
CA LEU A 214 0.66 4.65 12.34
C LEU A 214 1.03 3.17 12.42
N GLU A 215 1.71 2.64 11.41
CA GLU A 215 2.16 1.24 11.33
C GLU A 215 3.13 0.91 12.46
N ALA A 216 4.18 1.71 12.66
CA ALA A 216 5.10 1.53 13.78
C ALA A 216 4.37 1.53 15.14
N SER A 217 3.42 2.43 15.35
CA SER A 217 2.63 2.45 16.60
C SER A 217 1.77 1.20 16.73
N PHE A 218 1.14 0.75 15.65
CA PHE A 218 0.31 -0.44 15.61
C PHE A 218 1.10 -1.72 15.92
N TYR A 219 2.25 -1.92 15.29
CA TYR A 219 3.10 -3.08 15.54
C TYR A 219 3.75 -3.05 16.92
N ASN A 220 4.20 -1.89 17.39
CA ASN A 220 4.78 -1.76 18.74
C ASN A 220 3.78 -2.06 19.86
N ILE A 221 2.48 -1.90 19.61
CA ILE A 221 1.42 -2.32 20.54
C ILE A 221 1.16 -3.83 20.43
N ASN A 222 0.93 -4.34 19.22
CA ASN A 222 0.35 -5.67 19.06
C ASN A 222 1.37 -6.81 19.05
N VAL A 223 2.60 -6.59 18.57
CA VAL A 223 3.64 -7.63 18.57
C VAL A 223 3.94 -8.15 19.98
N PRO A 224 4.22 -7.31 21.00
CA PRO A 224 4.44 -7.81 22.35
C PRO A 224 3.18 -8.42 23.00
N LEU A 225 1.97 -8.02 22.57
CA LEU A 225 0.73 -8.61 23.06
C LEU A 225 0.52 -10.05 22.61
N PHE A 226 0.93 -10.39 21.38
CA PHE A 226 0.70 -11.72 20.81
C PHE A 226 1.96 -12.60 20.72
N TYR A 227 3.15 -12.00 20.79
CA TYR A 227 4.43 -12.67 20.52
C TYR A 227 5.54 -12.22 21.47
N SER A 228 5.31 -12.29 22.79
CA SER A 228 6.36 -12.05 23.80
C SER A 228 7.54 -13.00 23.63
#